data_AF-T1AIN7-F1
#
_entry.id   AF-T1AIN7-F1
#
_cell.length_a   1.000
_cell.length_b   1.000
_cell.length_c   1.000
_cell.angle_alpha   90.00
_cell.angle_beta   90.00
_cell.angle_gamma   90.00
#
_symmetry.space_group_name_H-M   'P 1'
#
loop_
_entity.id
_entity.type
_entity.pdbx_description
1 polymer ?
#
loop_
_entity_poly.entity_id
_entity_poly.type
_entity_poly.pdbx_seq_one_letter_code
_entity_poly.pdbx_strand_id
1 'polypeptide(L)' 'MGRVHLEALRRVEGVDVVAIAGRELASAQRLGEGYGIEKFESDYRKILSDPSIDAVHICTPNALHYA' A
#
# COMPACT_ATOMS: atom_id res chain seq x y z
N MET A 1 0.51 -11.11 3.15
CA MET A 1 1.81 -10.64 2.67
C MET A 1 2.05 -9.14 2.89
N GLY A 2 1.06 -8.25 2.75
CA GLY A 2 1.29 -6.79 2.90
C GLY A 2 2.13 -6.34 4.11
N ARG A 3 1.88 -6.90 5.31
CA ARG A 3 2.67 -6.58 6.52
C ARG A 3 4.17 -6.84 6.38
N VAL A 4 4.58 -7.98 5.82
CA VAL A 4 6.01 -8.31 5.71
C VAL A 4 6.73 -7.41 4.72
N HIS A 5 6.04 -6.98 3.65
CA HIS A 5 6.59 -5.99 2.72
C HIS A 5 6.71 -4.62 3.38
N LEU A 6 5.72 -4.21 4.16
CA LEU A 6 5.74 -2.94 4.88
C LEU A 6 6.92 -2.86 5.86
N GLU A 7 7.15 -3.92 6.63
CA GLU A 7 8.32 -4.03 7.52
C GLU A 7 9.65 -3.95 6.79
N ALA A 8 9.74 -4.55 5.60
CA ALA A 8 10.95 -4.51 4.79
C ALA A 8 11.19 -3.11 4.20
N LEU A 9 10.16 -2.49 3.63
CA LEU A 9 10.24 -1.18 2.96
C LEU A 9 10.69 -0.07 3.92
N ARG A 10 10.27 -0.11 5.19
CA ARG A 10 10.71 0.87 6.22
C ARG A 10 12.21 0.90 6.47
N ARG A 11 12.93 -0.14 6.07
CA ARG A 11 14.39 -0.26 6.26
C ARG A 11 15.16 0.15 5.01
N VAL A 12 14.46 0.49 3.93
CA VAL A 12 15.06 0.95 2.68
C VAL A 12 15.16 2.46 2.73
N GLU A 13 16.39 2.97 2.66
CA GLU A 13 16.64 4.41 2.63
C GLU A 13 16.03 5.03 1.37
N GLY A 14 15.39 6.20 1.53
CA GLY A 14 14.74 6.92 0.43
C GLY A 14 13.40 6.33 -0.02
N VAL A 15 12.82 5.40 0.73
CA VAL A 15 11.48 4.85 0.46
C VAL A 15 10.53 5.16 1.60
N ASP A 16 9.50 5.94 1.29
CA ASP A 16 8.39 6.24 2.18
C ASP A 16 7.12 5.54 1.70
N VAL A 17 6.50 4.74 2.56
CA VAL A 17 5.18 4.17 2.26
C VAL A 17 4.11 5.17 2.66
N VAL A 18 3.60 5.90 1.67
CA VAL A 18 2.65 7.01 1.90
C VAL A 18 1.18 6.59 1.81
N ALA A 19 0.89 5.42 1.22
CA ALA A 19 -0.49 4.94 1.07
C ALA A 19 -0.62 3.41 1.08
N ILE A 20 -1.79 2.90 1.52
CA ILE A 20 -2.20 1.50 1.36
C ILE A 20 -3.57 1.42 0.69
N ALA A 21 -3.64 0.66 -0.41
CA ALA A 21 -4.92 0.25 -1.01
C ALA A 21 -5.25 -1.21 -0.67
N GLY A 22 -6.52 -1.46 -0.35
CA GLY A 22 -7.02 -2.83 -0.15
C GLY A 22 -8.54 -2.85 -0.20
N ARG A 23 -9.14 -3.95 -0.71
CA ARG A 23 -10.59 -4.06 -0.94
C ARG A 23 -11.44 -3.63 0.26
N GLU A 24 -10.99 -3.99 1.47
CA GLU A 24 -11.62 -3.59 2.72
C GLU A 24 -10.83 -2.46 3.38
N LEU A 25 -11.39 -1.25 3.38
CA LEU A 25 -10.74 -0.04 3.91
C LEU A 25 -10.28 -0.23 5.36
N ALA A 26 -11.15 -0.81 6.20
CA ALA A 26 -10.84 -1.07 7.60
C ALA A 26 -9.64 -2.03 7.77
N SER A 27 -9.43 -2.95 6.83
CA SER A 27 -8.26 -3.83 6.85
C SER A 27 -6.99 -3.10 6.45
N ALA A 28 -7.06 -2.15 5.52
CA ALA A 28 -5.94 -1.31 5.13
C ALA A 28 -5.52 -0.39 6.29
N GLN A 29 -6.49 0.25 6.95
CA GLN A 29 -6.27 1.10 8.12
C GLN A 29 -5.59 0.35 9.27
N ARG A 30 -6.15 -0.81 9.68
CA ARG A 30 -5.54 -1.67 10.71
C ARG A 30 -4.12 -2.11 10.36
N LEU A 31 -3.81 -2.26 9.08
CA LEU A 31 -2.44 -2.60 8.66
C LEU A 31 -1.50 -1.40 8.85
N GLY A 32 -1.95 -0.17 8.60
CA GLY A 32 -1.11 1.04 8.65
C GLY A 32 -1.06 1.79 9.99
N GLU A 33 -1.96 1.54 10.94
CA GLU A 33 -2.02 2.23 12.25
C GLU A 33 -0.67 2.21 13.02
N GLY A 34 0.14 1.15 12.86
CA GLY A 34 1.46 1.03 13.51
C GLY A 34 2.63 1.65 12.73
N TYR A 35 2.36 2.26 11.58
CA TYR A 35 3.37 2.59 10.58
C TYR A 35 3.38 4.05 10.15
N GLY A 36 2.48 4.88 10.68
CA GLY A 36 2.42 6.32 10.36
C GLY A 36 1.95 6.61 8.94
N ILE A 37 1.19 5.70 8.33
CA ILE A 37 0.69 5.86 6.96
C ILE A 37 -0.57 6.72 6.99
N GLU A 38 -0.61 7.74 6.15
CA GLU A 38 -1.65 8.77 6.21
C GLU A 38 -2.82 8.48 5.26
N LYS A 39 -2.59 7.73 4.17
CA LYS A 39 -3.58 7.49 3.13
C LYS A 39 -4.01 6.03 3.01
N PHE A 40 -5.32 5.81 3.02
CA PHE A 40 -5.93 4.48 2.86
C PHE A 40 -7.04 4.53 1.83
N GLU A 41 -7.08 3.56 0.92
CA GLU A 41 -8.11 3.50 -0.12
C GLU A 41 -8.69 2.10 -0.29
N SER A 42 -10.00 2.03 -0.57
CA SER A 42 -10.67 0.78 -0.97
C SER A 42 -10.56 0.47 -2.47
N ASP A 43 -10.23 1.48 -3.28
CA ASP A 43 -10.02 1.35 -4.72
C ASP A 43 -8.60 1.78 -5.09
N TYR A 44 -7.81 0.84 -5.61
CA TYR A 44 -6.42 1.10 -5.99
C TYR A 44 -6.30 2.12 -7.12
N ARG A 45 -7.35 2.33 -7.93
CA ARG A 45 -7.33 3.32 -9.03
C ARG A 45 -7.12 4.73 -8.51
N LYS A 46 -7.57 5.03 -7.30
CA LYS A 46 -7.32 6.32 -6.64
C LYS A 46 -5.86 6.53 -6.24
N ILE A 47 -5.12 5.44 -5.98
CA ILE A 47 -3.66 5.50 -5.78
C ILE A 47 -2.98 5.73 -7.12
N LEU A 48 -3.40 5.01 -8.17
CA LEU A 48 -2.81 5.17 -9.51
C LEU A 48 -3.07 6.55 -10.13
N SER A 49 -4.17 7.20 -9.79
CA SER A 49 -4.48 8.56 -10.24
C SER A 49 -3.80 9.66 -9.43
N ASP A 50 -3.12 9.32 -8.33
CA ASP A 50 -2.48 10.31 -7.47
C ASP A 50 -1.08 10.67 -8.01
N PRO A 51 -0.86 11.91 -8.47
CA PRO A 51 0.41 12.32 -9.05
C PRO A 51 1.56 12.42 -8.02
N SER A 52 1.27 12.33 -6.71
CA SER A 52 2.29 12.32 -5.65
C SER A 52 2.91 10.93 -5.41
N ILE A 53 2.41 9.87 -6.07
CA ILE A 53 2.89 8.51 -5.91
C ILE A 53 3.93 8.18 -6.98
N ASP A 54 5.17 7.89 -6.56
CA ASP A 54 6.27 7.56 -7.49
C ASP A 54 6.18 6.12 -8.03
N ALA A 55 5.74 5.17 -7.19
CA ALA A 55 5.68 3.75 -7.54
C ALA A 55 4.63 2.99 -6.70
N VAL A 56 4.24 1.81 -7.19
CA VAL A 56 3.33 0.90 -6.47
C VAL A 56 3.97 -0.46 -6.24
N HIS A 57 3.73 -1.04 -5.06
CA HIS A 57 4.16 -2.39 -4.72
C HIS A 57 2.97 -3.35 -4.61
N ILE A 58 2.80 -4.22 -5.62
CA ILE A 58 1.60 -5.05 -5.77
C ILE A 58 1.71 -6.31 -4.90
N CYS A 59 1.00 -6.31 -3.77
CA CYS A 59 0.98 -7.42 -2.79
C CYS A 59 -0.32 -8.25 -2.83
N THR A 60 -1.06 -8.19 -3.94
CA THR A 60 -2.30 -8.95 -4.14
C THR A 60 -2.01 -10.41 -4.53
N PRO A 61 -3.00 -11.32 -4.44
CA PRO A 61 -2.86 -12.68 -4.98
C PRO A 61 -2.40 -12.69 -6.43
N ASN A 62 -1.53 -13.64 -6.81
CA ASN A 62 -0.88 -13.72 -8.13
C ASN A 62 -1.87 -13.63 -9.30
N ALA A 63 -3.06 -14.24 -9.16
CA ALA A 63 -4.09 -14.22 -10.19
C ALA A 63 -4.59 -12.80 -10.55
N LEU A 64 -4.31 -11.79 -9.71
CA LEU A 64 -4.73 -10.40 -9.88
C LEU A 64 -3.61 -9.47 -10.37
N HIS A 65 -2.43 -9.99 -10.74
CA HIS A 65 -1.30 -9.14 -11.13
C HIS A 65 -1.39 -8.65 -12.58
N TYR A 66 -1.91 -9.49 -13.49
CA TYR A 66 -1.99 -9.18 -14.91
C TYR A 66 -3.37 -8.65 -15.35
N ALA A 67 -4.42 -9.04 -14.63
CA ALA A 67 -5.81 -8.90 -15.03
C ALA A 67 -6.32 -7.44 -15.00
#